data_AF-A0A956A2G6-F1
#
_entry.id   AF-A0A956A2G6-F1
#
_cell.length_a   1.000
_cell.length_b   1.000
_cell.length_c   1.000
_cell.angle_alpha   90.00
_cell.angle_beta   90.00
_cell.angle_gamma   90.00
#
_symmetry.space_group_name_H-M   'P 1'
#
loop_
_entity.id
_entity.type
_entity.pdbx_description
1 polymer ?
#
loop_
_entity_poly.entity_id
_entity_poly.type
_entity_poly.pdbx_seq_one_letter_code
_entity_poly.pdbx_strand_id
1 'polypeptide(L)'
;MSAAAAAAPVGAEVPLRFGLVGSPNAGKTTLFNALTGLRARVGNYPGVTVERREGALDLDGRRAIAIDLPGTYSLDAISPDEAIVTRVLDGEVAEVPAPDALVLVADACSLERSLLLVGDVLRRDVPACLVVTMIDELAARGGTLDLARLEAALGVPVVGVVGHRGLGLDRLRALLAAPHSWSRPPVPP
;
A
#
# COMPACT_ATOMS: atom_id res chain seq x y z
N MET A 1 16.16 -45.24 24.25
CA MET A 1 16.38 -43.80 23.98
C MET A 1 15.39 -43.38 22.91
N SER A 2 14.24 -42.85 23.33
CA SER A 2 13.14 -42.43 22.46
C SER A 2 13.42 -41.00 21.99
N ALA A 3 13.59 -40.81 20.69
CA ALA A 3 13.62 -39.48 20.08
C ALA A 3 12.21 -38.88 20.20
N ALA A 4 12.10 -37.77 20.92
CA ALA A 4 10.89 -36.97 20.94
C ALA A 4 10.72 -36.33 19.54
N ALA A 5 9.71 -36.78 18.81
CA ALA A 5 9.25 -36.07 17.63
C ALA A 5 8.74 -34.69 18.07
N ALA A 6 9.47 -33.64 17.70
CA ALA A 6 9.00 -32.28 17.87
C ALA A 6 7.70 -32.12 17.08
N ALA A 7 6.61 -31.82 17.78
CA ALA A 7 5.33 -31.49 17.17
C ALA A 7 5.52 -30.29 16.23
N ALA A 8 5.10 -30.45 14.97
CA ALA A 8 5.05 -29.36 14.02
C ALA A 8 4.17 -28.22 14.59
N PRO A 9 4.57 -26.95 14.46
CA PRO A 9 3.77 -25.85 14.94
C PRO A 9 2.43 -25.82 14.19
N VAL A 10 1.35 -25.77 14.96
CA VAL A 10 -0.03 -25.60 14.51
C VAL A 10 -0.12 -24.31 13.69
N GLY A 11 -0.50 -24.43 12.40
CA GLY A 11 -1.01 -23.39 11.51
C GLY A 11 -0.26 -22.05 11.50
N ALA A 12 0.77 -21.90 10.67
CA ALA A 12 1.30 -20.58 10.35
C ALA A 12 0.23 -19.80 9.57
N GLU A 13 -0.38 -18.80 10.21
CA GLU A 13 -1.30 -17.86 9.58
C GLU A 13 -0.62 -17.24 8.35
N VAL A 14 -1.28 -17.30 7.19
CA VAL A 14 -0.76 -16.69 5.97
C VAL A 14 -0.68 -15.18 6.22
N PRO A 15 0.51 -14.55 6.09
CA PRO A 15 0.66 -13.16 6.45
C PRO A 15 -0.12 -12.26 5.48
N LEU A 16 -0.87 -11.29 6.03
CA LEU A 16 -1.55 -10.26 5.25
C LEU A 16 -0.58 -9.54 4.32
N ARG A 17 -1.01 -9.27 3.09
CA ARG A 17 -0.20 -8.62 2.05
C ARG A 17 -0.82 -7.29 1.66
N PHE A 18 -0.02 -6.24 1.72
CA PHE A 18 -0.40 -4.89 1.36
C PHE A 18 0.32 -4.46 0.07
N GLY A 19 -0.43 -4.12 -0.96
CA GLY A 19 0.11 -3.53 -2.19
C GLY A 19 0.18 -2.02 -2.05
N LEU A 20 1.38 -1.45 -2.10
CA LEU A 20 1.53 0.01 -2.15
C LEU A 20 1.41 0.46 -3.60
N VAL A 21 0.37 1.23 -3.89
CA VAL A 21 0.06 1.76 -5.22
C VAL A 21 0.16 3.28 -5.15
N GLY A 22 0.70 3.93 -6.17
CA GLY A 22 0.78 5.38 -6.19
C GLY A 22 1.54 5.89 -7.40
N SER A 23 1.38 7.17 -7.70
CA SER A 23 2.12 7.81 -8.78
C SER A 23 3.63 7.85 -8.52
N PRO A 24 4.46 7.89 -9.57
CA PRO A 24 5.88 8.19 -9.43
C PRO A 24 6.09 9.42 -8.54
N ASN A 25 7.09 9.35 -7.66
CA ASN A 25 7.47 10.42 -6.73
C ASN A 25 6.44 10.79 -5.63
N ALA A 26 5.31 10.08 -5.49
CA ALA A 26 4.31 10.35 -4.45
C ALA A 26 4.77 10.02 -2.99
N GLY A 27 6.05 9.70 -2.78
CA GLY A 27 6.58 9.30 -1.46
C GLY A 27 6.35 7.83 -1.10
N LYS A 28 5.90 6.99 -2.06
CA LYS A 28 5.62 5.56 -1.88
C LYS A 28 6.81 4.77 -1.32
N THR A 29 8.00 4.90 -1.91
CA THR A 29 9.21 4.21 -1.43
C THR A 29 9.67 4.70 -0.06
N THR A 30 9.50 5.99 0.25
CA THR A 30 9.76 6.54 1.60
C THR A 30 8.83 5.91 2.63
N LEU A 31 7.53 5.81 2.31
CA LEU A 31 6.54 5.17 3.17
C LEU A 31 6.85 3.68 3.37
N PHE A 32 7.14 2.96 2.28
CA PHE A 32 7.53 1.56 2.30
C PHE A 32 8.71 1.31 3.25
N ASN A 33 9.76 2.12 3.12
CA ASN A 33 10.95 2.03 3.96
C ASN A 33 10.65 2.32 5.43
N ALA A 34 9.81 3.31 5.71
CA ALA A 34 9.41 3.66 7.06
C ALA A 34 8.54 2.57 7.73
N LEU A 35 7.70 1.88 6.95
CA LEU A 35 6.89 0.77 7.42
C LEU A 35 7.71 -0.51 7.69
N THR A 36 8.67 -0.81 6.80
CA THR A 36 9.45 -2.05 6.80
C THR A 36 10.79 -1.96 7.53
N GLY A 37 11.17 -0.76 7.99
CA GLY A 37 12.44 -0.53 8.67
C GLY A 37 13.66 -0.73 7.77
N LEU A 38 13.55 -0.38 6.48
CA LEU A 38 14.60 -0.53 5.45
C LEU A 38 15.00 -2.00 5.15
N ARG A 39 14.22 -2.98 5.59
CA ARG A 39 14.52 -4.42 5.40
C ARG A 39 13.77 -5.00 4.21
N ALA A 40 14.06 -4.44 3.03
CA ALA A 40 13.48 -4.89 1.77
C ALA A 40 14.24 -6.09 1.20
N ARG A 41 13.50 -7.06 0.67
CA ARG A 41 14.00 -8.02 -0.31
C ARG A 41 13.74 -7.42 -1.69
N VAL A 42 14.78 -7.36 -2.50
CA VAL A 42 14.72 -6.83 -3.87
C VAL A 42 14.94 -7.98 -4.85
N GLY A 43 14.11 -8.04 -5.88
CA GLY A 43 14.26 -8.95 -7.00
C GLY A 43 13.59 -8.38 -8.23
N ASN A 44 13.31 -9.21 -9.23
CA ASN A 44 12.51 -8.82 -10.40
C ASN A 44 11.22 -9.64 -10.44
N TYR A 45 10.19 -9.11 -11.08
CA TYR A 45 9.00 -9.89 -11.42
C TYR A 45 9.34 -10.97 -12.47
N PRO A 46 8.69 -12.15 -12.41
CA PRO A 46 8.98 -13.23 -13.35
C PRO A 46 8.83 -12.81 -14.82
N GLY A 47 9.86 -13.07 -15.62
CA GLY A 47 9.85 -12.84 -17.06
C GLY A 47 10.00 -11.37 -17.49
N VAL A 48 10.24 -10.43 -16.58
CA VAL A 48 10.44 -9.01 -16.89
C VAL A 48 11.59 -8.40 -16.09
N THR A 49 12.12 -7.25 -16.53
CA THR A 49 13.18 -6.51 -15.83
C THR A 49 12.65 -5.53 -14.77
N VAL A 50 11.35 -5.60 -14.45
CA VAL A 50 10.72 -4.70 -13.49
C VAL A 50 11.09 -5.11 -12.07
N GLU A 51 11.63 -4.18 -11.30
CA GLU A 51 12.05 -4.41 -9.92
C GLU A 51 10.84 -4.66 -9.01
N ARG A 52 10.96 -5.67 -8.14
CA ARG A 52 10.03 -6.01 -7.08
C ARG A 52 10.69 -5.78 -5.73
N ARG A 53 10.06 -4.97 -4.86
CA ARG A 53 10.49 -4.81 -3.47
C ARG A 53 9.40 -5.32 -2.52
N GLU A 54 9.81 -6.20 -1.61
CA GLU A 54 8.92 -6.71 -0.56
C GLU A 54 9.59 -6.56 0.80
N GLY A 55 8.82 -6.19 1.82
CA GLY A 55 9.33 -6.02 3.17
C GLY A 55 8.32 -6.49 4.20
N ALA A 56 8.81 -7.11 5.28
CA ALA A 56 7.94 -7.44 6.40
C ALA A 56 7.63 -6.17 7.21
N LEU A 57 6.40 -6.05 7.68
CA LEU A 57 6.01 -5.06 8.68
C LEU A 57 5.34 -5.77 9.87
N ASP A 58 5.53 -5.19 11.04
CA ASP A 58 4.89 -5.62 12.28
C ASP A 58 3.67 -4.74 12.56
N LEU A 59 2.53 -5.40 12.80
CA LEU A 59 1.24 -4.81 13.12
C LEU A 59 0.78 -5.35 14.48
N ASP A 60 1.38 -4.83 15.54
CA ASP A 60 1.17 -5.23 16.94
C ASP A 60 1.39 -6.73 17.17
N GLY A 61 2.57 -7.22 16.77
CA GLY A 61 2.96 -8.62 16.91
C GLY A 61 2.41 -9.56 15.84
N ARG A 62 1.57 -9.06 14.92
CA ARG A 62 1.16 -9.78 13.71
C ARG A 62 2.06 -9.38 12.54
N ARG A 63 2.64 -10.38 11.88
CA ARG A 63 3.51 -10.18 10.72
C ARG A 63 2.68 -10.00 9.46
N ALA A 64 2.93 -8.92 8.74
CA ALA A 64 2.40 -8.67 7.39
C ALA A 64 3.54 -8.43 6.39
N ILE A 65 3.19 -8.39 5.11
CA ILE A 65 4.10 -8.12 3.99
C ILE A 65 3.62 -6.87 3.26
N ALA A 66 4.50 -5.91 3.03
CA ALA A 66 4.29 -4.82 2.09
C ALA A 66 4.98 -5.14 0.76
N ILE A 67 4.33 -4.83 -0.34
CA ILE A 67 4.85 -4.94 -1.70
C ILE A 67 4.87 -3.53 -2.29
N ASP A 68 6.05 -3.01 -2.65
CA ASP A 68 6.20 -1.74 -3.37
C ASP A 68 5.95 -2.00 -4.86
N LEU A 69 4.79 -1.60 -5.37
CA LEU A 69 4.48 -1.75 -6.80
C LEU A 69 5.13 -0.61 -7.59
N PRO A 70 5.44 -0.78 -8.89
CA PRO A 70 5.91 0.32 -9.73
C PRO A 70 4.97 1.53 -9.67
N GLY A 71 5.55 2.73 -9.84
CA GLY A 71 4.74 3.95 -9.87
C GLY A 71 3.87 3.99 -11.12
N THR A 72 2.58 4.27 -10.96
CA THR A 72 1.65 4.41 -12.10
C THR A 72 0.70 5.59 -11.91
N TYR A 73 0.24 6.19 -13.01
CA TYR A 73 -0.76 7.27 -12.97
C TYR A 73 -2.20 6.78 -13.20
N SER A 74 -2.39 5.55 -13.68
CA SER A 74 -3.67 4.89 -13.91
C SER A 74 -3.50 3.37 -13.87
N LEU A 75 -4.58 2.60 -13.75
CA LEU A 75 -4.54 1.15 -13.94
C LEU A 75 -4.70 0.73 -15.41
N ASP A 76 -4.97 1.68 -16.31
CA ASP A 76 -4.90 1.51 -17.76
C ASP A 76 -3.43 1.61 -18.21
N ALA A 77 -2.71 0.49 -18.14
CA ALA A 77 -1.28 0.44 -18.38
C ALA A 77 -0.88 0.85 -19.80
N ILE A 78 0.05 1.79 -19.92
CA ILE A 78 0.67 2.21 -21.19
C ILE A 78 2.15 1.79 -21.31
N SER A 79 2.69 1.15 -20.27
CA SER A 79 4.07 0.64 -20.24
C SER A 79 4.17 -0.74 -19.57
N PRO A 80 5.27 -1.49 -19.78
CA PRO A 80 5.50 -2.76 -19.09
C PRO A 80 5.51 -2.65 -17.56
N ASP A 81 6.06 -1.55 -17.03
CA ASP A 81 6.12 -1.27 -15.59
C ASP A 81 4.73 -1.02 -15.00
N GLU A 82 3.86 -0.35 -15.75
CA GLU A 82 2.47 -0.15 -15.33
C GLU A 82 1.64 -1.43 -15.50
N ALA A 83 1.92 -2.22 -16.54
CA ALA A 83 1.23 -3.48 -16.79
C ALA A 83 1.45 -4.49 -15.66
N ILE A 84 2.63 -4.48 -15.03
CA ILE A 84 2.88 -5.37 -13.89
C ILE A 84 2.06 -4.98 -12.67
N VAL A 85 1.71 -3.70 -12.48
CA VAL A 85 0.84 -3.25 -11.38
C VAL A 85 -0.51 -3.95 -11.50
N THR A 86 -1.20 -3.78 -12.62
CA THR A 86 -2.51 -4.38 -12.90
C THR A 86 -2.47 -5.90 -12.78
N ARG A 87 -1.47 -6.56 -13.39
CA ARG A 87 -1.31 -8.03 -13.29
C ARG A 87 -1.10 -8.54 -11.88
N VAL A 88 -0.36 -7.83 -11.03
CA VAL A 88 -0.19 -8.21 -9.61
C VAL A 88 -1.50 -8.04 -8.85
N LEU A 89 -2.21 -6.93 -9.08
CA LEU A 89 -3.50 -6.67 -8.45
C LEU A 89 -4.58 -7.70 -8.88
N ASP A 90 -4.51 -8.20 -10.11
CA ASP A 90 -5.42 -9.22 -10.67
C ASP A 90 -4.98 -10.66 -10.33
N GLY A 91 -3.85 -10.86 -9.64
CA GLY A 91 -3.35 -12.18 -9.27
C GLY A 91 -2.79 -12.99 -10.44
N GLU A 92 -2.43 -12.34 -11.55
CA GLU A 92 -1.94 -12.97 -12.78
C GLU A 92 -0.43 -13.19 -12.82
N VAL A 93 0.28 -12.78 -11.77
CA VAL A 93 1.73 -12.94 -11.66
C VAL A 93 2.03 -14.17 -10.83
N ALA A 94 2.53 -15.22 -11.49
CA ALA A 94 2.98 -16.43 -10.81
C ALA A 94 3.97 -16.08 -9.68
N GLU A 95 3.89 -16.80 -8.56
CA GLU A 95 4.76 -16.64 -7.38
C GLU A 95 4.61 -15.31 -6.61
N VAL A 96 3.77 -14.38 -7.08
CA VAL A 96 3.42 -13.14 -6.38
C VAL A 96 1.92 -13.18 -6.07
N PRO A 97 1.52 -13.55 -4.84
CA PRO A 97 0.12 -13.52 -4.45
C PRO A 97 -0.45 -12.11 -4.55
N ALA A 98 -1.70 -12.01 -5.01
CA ALA A 98 -2.44 -10.76 -5.00
C ALA A 98 -2.48 -10.15 -3.59
N PRO A 99 -2.43 -8.81 -3.46
CA PRO A 99 -2.58 -8.16 -2.16
C PRO A 99 -3.95 -8.39 -1.54
N ASP A 100 -4.00 -8.57 -0.22
CA ASP A 100 -5.26 -8.63 0.54
C ASP A 100 -5.88 -7.23 0.73
N ALA A 101 -5.05 -6.18 0.66
CA ALA A 101 -5.46 -4.79 0.77
C ALA A 101 -4.46 -3.86 0.06
N LEU A 102 -4.94 -2.67 -0.30
CA LEU A 102 -4.17 -1.66 -1.03
C LEU A 102 -3.96 -0.41 -0.19
N VAL A 103 -2.72 0.07 -0.22
CA VAL A 103 -2.31 1.34 0.38
C VAL A 103 -2.03 2.29 -0.77
N LEU A 104 -2.99 3.15 -1.09
CA LEU A 104 -2.80 4.19 -2.07
C LEU A 104 -1.95 5.31 -1.49
N VAL A 105 -0.91 5.72 -2.19
CA VAL A 105 -0.02 6.81 -1.77
C VAL A 105 -0.18 7.97 -2.74
N ALA A 106 -0.63 9.12 -2.23
CA ALA A 106 -0.80 10.34 -2.99
C ALA A 106 -0.02 11.50 -2.33
N ASP A 107 0.60 12.34 -3.15
CA ASP A 107 1.28 13.56 -2.69
C ASP A 107 0.25 14.69 -2.57
N ALA A 108 0.20 15.34 -1.40
CA ALA A 108 -0.70 16.47 -1.12
C ALA A 108 -0.51 17.65 -2.08
N CYS A 109 0.71 17.87 -2.60
CA CYS A 109 1.02 18.94 -3.55
C CYS A 109 0.53 18.66 -4.97
N SER A 110 0.20 17.41 -5.30
CA SER A 110 -0.25 16.97 -6.63
C SER A 110 -1.52 16.12 -6.58
N LEU A 111 -2.30 16.26 -5.49
CA LEU A 111 -3.44 15.39 -5.17
C LEU A 111 -4.46 15.28 -6.30
N GLU A 112 -4.79 16.38 -6.99
CA GLU A 112 -5.75 16.39 -8.12
C GLU A 112 -5.38 15.37 -9.20
N ARG A 113 -4.08 15.25 -9.52
CA ARG A 113 -3.59 14.27 -10.50
C ARG A 113 -3.71 12.85 -9.98
N SER A 114 -3.44 12.65 -8.69
CA SER A 114 -3.56 11.33 -8.04
C SER A 114 -5.01 10.83 -7.94
N LEU A 115 -6.01 11.72 -7.97
CA LEU A 115 -7.42 11.33 -7.85
C LEU A 115 -7.89 10.40 -8.98
N LEU A 116 -7.28 10.45 -10.16
CA LEU A 116 -7.58 9.51 -11.25
C LEU A 116 -7.22 8.07 -10.85
N LEU A 117 -5.99 7.85 -10.39
CA LEU A 117 -5.55 6.56 -9.87
C LEU A 117 -6.36 6.12 -8.64
N VAL A 118 -6.71 7.06 -7.75
CA VAL A 118 -7.59 6.78 -6.62
C VAL A 118 -8.92 6.21 -7.11
N GLY A 119 -9.55 6.84 -8.10
CA GLY A 119 -10.78 6.33 -8.71
C GLY A 119 -10.62 4.93 -9.30
N ASP A 120 -9.54 4.66 -10.03
CA ASP A 120 -9.27 3.34 -10.62
C ASP A 120 -9.17 2.24 -9.57
N VAL A 121 -8.43 2.48 -8.49
CA VAL A 121 -8.24 1.48 -7.44
C VAL A 121 -9.50 1.31 -6.60
N LEU A 122 -10.23 2.40 -6.31
CA LEU A 122 -11.46 2.32 -5.51
C LEU A 122 -12.61 1.59 -6.22
N ARG A 123 -12.55 1.46 -7.54
CA ARG A 123 -13.44 0.59 -8.34
C ARG A 123 -13.08 -0.89 -8.25
N ARG A 124 -11.97 -1.28 -7.62
CA ARG A 124 -11.64 -2.70 -7.43
C ARG A 124 -12.32 -3.23 -6.19
N ASP A 125 -12.72 -4.50 -6.21
CA ASP A 125 -13.25 -5.19 -5.03
C ASP A 125 -12.12 -5.66 -4.09
N VAL A 126 -11.22 -4.73 -3.72
CA VAL A 126 -10.11 -4.96 -2.79
C VAL A 126 -10.12 -3.85 -1.75
N PRO A 127 -10.06 -4.15 -0.44
CA PRO A 127 -9.98 -3.13 0.60
C PRO A 127 -8.84 -2.14 0.34
N ALA A 128 -9.15 -0.86 0.39
CA ALA A 128 -8.19 0.20 0.09
C ALA A 128 -8.24 1.33 1.13
N CYS A 129 -7.08 1.91 1.45
CA CYS A 129 -6.97 3.15 2.19
C CYS A 129 -6.08 4.15 1.45
N LEU A 130 -6.29 5.45 1.68
CA LEU A 130 -5.47 6.50 1.12
C LEU A 130 -4.48 7.03 2.17
N VAL A 131 -3.20 7.05 1.82
CA VAL A 131 -2.13 7.71 2.54
C VAL A 131 -1.72 8.96 1.79
N VAL A 132 -1.94 10.12 2.41
CA VAL A 132 -1.54 11.41 1.84
C VAL A 132 -0.18 11.83 2.41
N THR A 133 0.81 11.96 1.54
CA THR A 133 2.18 12.36 1.87
C THR A 133 2.40 13.85 1.60
N MET A 134 3.57 14.39 2.00
CA MET A 134 3.99 15.77 1.70
C MET A 134 3.03 16.86 2.19
N ILE A 135 2.25 16.58 3.24
CA ILE A 135 1.32 17.55 3.86
C ILE A 135 2.09 18.74 4.48
N ASP A 136 3.29 18.48 4.99
CA ASP A 136 4.19 19.52 5.51
C ASP A 136 4.71 20.44 4.40
N GLU A 137 5.00 19.90 3.23
CA GLU A 137 5.39 20.69 2.05
C GLU A 137 4.21 21.53 1.52
N LEU A 138 3.01 20.95 1.46
CA LEU A 138 1.80 21.70 1.12
C LEU A 138 1.59 22.88 2.08
N ALA A 139 1.71 22.64 3.39
CA ALA A 139 1.59 23.68 4.42
C ALA A 139 2.66 24.78 4.29
N ALA A 140 3.91 24.40 4.01
CA ALA A 140 5.00 25.36 3.79
C ALA A 140 4.77 26.28 2.58
N ARG A 141 3.99 25.82 1.59
CA ARG A 141 3.57 26.60 0.42
C ARG A 141 2.28 27.41 0.66
N GLY A 142 1.76 27.43 1.89
CA GLY A 142 0.52 28.13 2.27
C GLY A 142 -0.76 27.37 1.91
N GLY A 143 -0.66 26.11 1.48
CA GLY A 143 -1.80 25.25 1.22
C GLY A 143 -2.32 24.55 2.47
N THR A 144 -3.55 24.06 2.42
CA THR A 144 -4.13 23.22 3.47
C THR A 144 -4.94 22.09 2.84
N LEU A 145 -5.05 20.97 3.54
CA LEU A 145 -5.85 19.83 3.11
C LEU A 145 -6.65 19.30 4.30
N ASP A 146 -7.97 19.25 4.14
CA ASP A 146 -8.87 18.64 5.13
C ASP A 146 -9.01 17.14 4.84
N LEU A 147 -8.23 16.33 5.58
CA LEU A 147 -8.23 14.88 5.43
C LEU A 147 -9.57 14.24 5.82
N ALA A 148 -10.30 14.83 6.77
CA ALA A 148 -11.59 14.28 7.20
C ALA A 148 -12.67 14.48 6.13
N ARG A 149 -12.67 15.64 5.46
CA ARG A 149 -13.53 15.88 4.30
C ARG A 149 -13.17 14.97 3.13
N LEU A 150 -11.86 14.75 2.89
CA LEU A 150 -11.41 13.83 1.85
C LEU A 150 -11.85 12.39 2.15
N GLU A 151 -11.72 11.94 3.39
CA GLU A 151 -12.21 10.63 3.86
C GLU A 151 -13.71 10.47 3.63
N ALA A 152 -14.50 11.45 4.05
CA ALA A 152 -15.95 11.44 3.86
C ALA A 152 -16.34 11.41 2.36
N ALA A 153 -15.60 12.12 1.50
CA ALA A 153 -15.87 12.17 0.07
C ALA A 153 -15.50 10.87 -0.65
N LEU A 154 -14.40 10.23 -0.28
CA LEU A 154 -13.93 8.99 -0.91
C LEU A 154 -14.63 7.75 -0.36
N GLY A 155 -15.12 7.80 0.88
CA GLY A 155 -15.73 6.65 1.56
C GLY A 155 -14.73 5.59 2.02
N VAL A 156 -13.42 5.87 1.97
CA VAL A 156 -12.35 5.00 2.46
C VAL A 156 -11.49 5.73 3.49
N PRO A 157 -10.81 5.02 4.41
CA PRO A 157 -9.95 5.66 5.41
C PRO A 157 -8.85 6.50 4.77
N VAL A 158 -8.59 7.69 5.33
CA VAL A 158 -7.53 8.60 4.88
C VAL A 158 -6.58 8.92 6.04
N VAL A 159 -5.28 8.74 5.81
CA VAL A 159 -4.23 9.05 6.81
C VAL A 159 -3.17 9.96 6.20
N GLY A 160 -2.87 11.05 6.89
CA GLY A 160 -1.75 11.91 6.55
C GLY A 160 -0.44 11.40 7.14
N VAL A 161 0.63 11.36 6.33
CA VAL A 161 1.95 10.89 6.77
C VAL A 161 3.06 11.84 6.30
N VAL A 162 4.00 12.13 7.19
CA VAL A 162 5.29 12.76 6.83
C VAL A 162 6.39 11.71 6.97
N GLY A 163 6.60 10.93 5.90
CA GLY A 163 7.36 9.69 5.95
C GLY A 163 8.78 9.83 6.49
N HIS A 164 9.48 10.92 6.15
CA HIS A 164 10.84 11.18 6.63
C HIS A 164 10.94 11.60 8.10
N ARG A 165 9.83 12.04 8.72
CA ARG A 165 9.75 12.42 10.14
C ARG A 165 9.02 11.39 11.00
N GLY A 166 8.50 10.33 10.39
CA GLY A 166 7.71 9.29 11.07
C GLY A 166 6.31 9.73 11.52
N LEU A 167 5.88 10.96 11.23
CA LEU A 167 4.58 11.47 11.67
C LEU A 167 3.45 10.72 10.94
N GLY A 168 2.45 10.28 11.69
CA GLY A 168 1.28 9.56 11.16
C GLY A 168 1.49 8.06 10.96
N LEU A 169 2.72 7.54 11.10
CA LEU A 169 2.99 6.11 10.90
C LEU A 169 2.30 5.20 11.92
N ASP A 170 2.20 5.61 13.18
CA ASP A 170 1.52 4.81 14.21
C ASP A 170 0.02 4.68 13.92
N ARG A 171 -0.61 5.77 13.49
CA ARG A 171 -2.01 5.76 13.03
C ARG A 171 -2.18 4.87 11.81
N LEU A 172 -1.24 4.92 10.86
CA LEU A 172 -1.26 4.05 9.70
C LEU A 172 -1.11 2.57 10.11
N ARG A 173 -0.16 2.22 10.99
CA ARG A 173 0.00 0.84 11.49
C ARG A 173 -1.26 0.32 12.15
N ALA A 174 -1.89 1.13 13.02
CA ALA A 174 -3.16 0.79 13.64
C ALA A 174 -4.27 0.56 12.60
N LEU A 175 -4.33 1.37 11.55
CA LEU A 175 -5.27 1.19 10.44
C LEU A 175 -5.00 -0.12 9.66
N LEU A 176 -3.74 -0.41 9.35
CA LEU A 176 -3.32 -1.63 8.65
C LEU A 176 -3.57 -2.91 9.45
N ALA A 177 -3.78 -2.82 10.76
CA ALA A 177 -4.04 -3.98 11.61
C ALA A 177 -5.41 -4.67 11.33
N ALA A 178 -6.35 -3.97 10.69
CA ALA A 178 -7.70 -4.48 10.41
C ALA A 178 -8.23 -4.01 9.04
N PRO A 179 -7.64 -4.45 7.91
CA PRO A 179 -8.06 -3.99 6.58
C PRO A 179 -9.49 -4.39 6.20
N HIS A 180 -9.99 -5.49 6.75
CA HIS A 180 -11.35 -5.98 6.53
C HIS A 180 -12.44 -5.06 7.11
N SER A 181 -12.08 -4.16 8.04
CA SER A 181 -13.01 -3.22 8.66
C SER A 181 -12.99 -1.83 8.02
N TRP A 182 -12.22 -1.63 6.96
CA TRP A 182 -12.17 -0.34 6.28
C TRP A 182 -13.51 -0.04 5.60
N SER A 183 -13.93 1.22 5.69
CA SER A 183 -15.08 1.70 4.93
C SER A 183 -14.80 1.54 3.43
N ARG A 184 -15.86 1.31 2.65
CA ARG A 184 -15.79 1.17 1.20
C ARG A 184 -16.56 2.32 0.54
N PRO A 185 -16.21 2.69 -0.70
CA PRO A 185 -16.97 3.69 -1.45
C PRO A 185 -18.47 3.32 -1.48
N PRO A 186 -19.36 4.31 -1.39
CA PRO A 186 -20.81 4.07 -1.39
C PRO A 186 -21.35 3.57 -2.74
N VAL A 187 -20.53 3.62 -3.78
CA VAL A 187 -20.84 3.10 -5.11
C VAL A 187 -20.04 1.80 -5.29
N PRO A 188 -20.70 0.65 -5.52
CA PRO A 188 -20.02 -0.58 -5.87
C PRO A 188 -19.18 -0.43 -7.16
N PRO A 189 -18.14 -1.27 -7.33
CA PRO A 189 -17.42 -1.46 -8.60
C PRO A 189 -18.32 -1.51 -9.84
#